data_AF-A0A011MT43-F1
#
_entry.id   AF-A0A011MT43-F1
#
_cell.length_a   1.000
_cell.length_b   1.000
_cell.length_c   1.000
_cell.angle_alpha   90.00
_cell.angle_beta   90.00
_cell.angle_gamma   90.00
#
_symmetry.space_group_name_H-M   'P 1'
#
loop_
_entity.id
_entity.type
_entity.pdbx_description
1 polymer ?
#
loop_
_entity_poly.entity_id
_entity_poly.type
_entity_poly.pdbx_seq_one_letter_code
_entity_poly.pdbx_strand_id
1 'polypeptide(L)'
;MKTMIRVAIAALALGGAAAANAAVFSVGASANSSSGGVGLNTGITLSANQVFSVTAATDDLWSAGPLPRWSNADGLVASLFATGSDESGQPLNTQIGANFGLWNQNSLSAPYGALVGELGGTFFLLGTSFSGPAPAAGTLSLYYWDSNSGDNSGSIAADVRVGSQAVPEPMALSLAGLALFALGFSRRKRI
;
A
#
# COMPACT_ATOMS: atom_id res chain seq x y z
N MET A 1 -53.63 39.22 15.28
CA MET A 1 -53.09 38.01 14.61
C MET A 1 -51.63 37.83 15.02
N LYS A 2 -51.31 36.75 15.73
CA LYS A 2 -49.94 36.42 16.17
C LYS A 2 -49.30 35.56 15.07
N THR A 3 -48.36 36.11 14.31
CA THR A 3 -47.61 35.34 13.31
C THR A 3 -46.45 34.64 14.00
N MET A 4 -46.61 33.35 14.28
CA MET A 4 -45.53 32.49 14.78
C MET A 4 -44.51 32.28 13.66
N ILE A 5 -43.29 32.77 13.84
CA ILE A 5 -42.14 32.38 13.02
C ILE A 5 -41.43 31.24 13.76
N ARG A 6 -41.62 30.01 13.28
CA ARG A 6 -40.83 28.84 13.68
C ARG A 6 -39.65 28.73 12.73
N VAL A 7 -38.43 29.00 13.22
CA VAL A 7 -37.20 28.69 12.50
C VAL A 7 -36.64 27.41 13.12
N ALA A 8 -36.73 26.30 12.38
CA ALA A 8 -36.02 25.07 12.70
C ALA A 8 -34.75 25.03 11.84
N ILE A 9 -33.58 25.16 12.47
CA ILE A 9 -32.29 24.89 11.82
C ILE A 9 -31.92 23.46 12.19
N ALA A 10 -32.18 22.53 11.28
CA ALA A 10 -31.62 21.19 11.36
C ALA A 10 -30.24 21.22 10.68
N ALA A 11 -29.17 21.36 11.45
CA ALA A 11 -27.81 21.18 10.96
C ALA A 11 -27.51 19.68 10.90
N LEU A 12 -27.74 19.07 9.74
CA LEU A 12 -27.36 17.68 9.48
C LEU A 12 -25.86 17.64 9.19
N ALA A 13 -25.05 17.33 10.20
CA ALA A 13 -23.63 17.05 10.02
C ALA A 13 -23.47 15.65 9.39
N LEU A 14 -23.36 15.61 8.07
CA LEU A 14 -22.95 14.42 7.33
C LEU A 14 -21.44 14.22 7.56
N GLY A 15 -21.09 13.52 8.63
CA GLY A 15 -19.74 12.96 8.78
C GLY A 15 -19.55 11.87 7.74
N GLY A 16 -18.83 12.18 6.66
CA GLY A 16 -18.47 11.19 5.64
C GLY A 16 -17.55 10.14 6.25
N ALA A 17 -17.96 8.87 6.23
CA ALA A 17 -17.05 7.77 6.50
C ALA A 17 -15.99 7.75 5.40
N ALA A 18 -14.71 7.91 5.76
CA ALA A 18 -13.61 7.75 4.84
C ALA A 18 -13.61 6.29 4.35
N ALA A 19 -13.85 6.09 3.05
CA ALA A 19 -13.85 4.77 2.44
C ALA A 19 -12.45 4.15 2.53
N ALA A 20 -12.37 2.91 2.99
CA ALA A 20 -11.15 2.12 2.88
C ALA A 20 -10.87 1.85 1.39
N ASN A 21 -9.69 2.23 0.91
CA ASN A 21 -9.26 1.93 -0.45
C ASN A 21 -8.50 0.60 -0.41
N ALA A 22 -8.99 -0.39 -1.16
CA ALA A 22 -8.31 -1.65 -1.40
C ALA A 22 -8.20 -1.86 -2.91
N ALA A 23 -7.00 -2.17 -3.41
CA ALA A 23 -6.75 -2.39 -4.82
C ALA A 23 -5.68 -3.47 -5.02
N VAL A 24 -5.85 -4.30 -6.05
CA VAL A 24 -4.90 -5.35 -6.41
C VAL A 24 -4.12 -4.91 -7.65
N PHE A 25 -2.80 -5.04 -7.58
CA PHE A 25 -1.87 -4.63 -8.62
C PHE A 25 -1.05 -5.83 -9.09
N SER A 26 -0.99 -6.05 -10.41
CA SER A 26 -0.10 -7.05 -11.00
C SER A 26 1.29 -6.44 -11.19
N VAL A 27 2.27 -6.91 -10.43
CA VAL A 27 3.66 -6.44 -10.47
C VAL A 27 4.47 -7.43 -11.30
N GLY A 28 4.95 -7.00 -12.47
CA GLY A 28 5.72 -7.84 -13.39
C GLY A 28 7.22 -7.82 -13.06
N ALA A 29 7.86 -8.98 -13.02
CA ALA A 29 9.27 -9.09 -12.61
C ALA A 29 10.23 -8.35 -13.57
N SER A 30 9.96 -8.41 -14.88
CA SER A 30 10.77 -7.69 -15.89
C SER A 30 10.38 -6.21 -15.99
N ALA A 31 9.09 -5.93 -16.19
CA ALA A 31 8.60 -4.58 -16.43
C ALA A 31 8.77 -3.65 -15.22
N ASN A 32 8.62 -4.19 -14.01
CA ASN A 32 8.70 -3.44 -12.76
C ASN A 32 9.97 -3.72 -11.96
N SER A 33 11.02 -4.23 -12.62
CA SER A 33 12.34 -4.38 -11.99
C SER A 33 12.91 -3.03 -11.52
N SER A 34 13.59 -3.03 -10.38
CA SER A 34 14.32 -1.87 -9.86
C SER A 34 15.56 -1.52 -10.69
N SER A 35 15.99 -2.41 -11.58
CA SER A 35 17.05 -2.19 -12.57
C SER A 35 16.53 -2.45 -13.99
N GLY A 36 16.64 -1.46 -14.87
CA GLY A 36 16.18 -1.58 -16.26
C GLY A 36 14.65 -1.63 -16.47
N GLY A 37 13.86 -1.77 -15.40
CA GLY A 37 12.40 -1.62 -15.40
C GLY A 37 11.93 -0.25 -14.90
N VAL A 38 10.62 -0.12 -14.70
CA VAL A 38 9.96 1.07 -14.14
C VAL A 38 8.96 0.65 -13.07
N GLY A 39 9.00 1.30 -11.91
CA GLY A 39 8.08 1.01 -10.81
C GLY A 39 6.63 1.09 -11.23
N LEU A 40 5.82 0.14 -10.77
CA LEU A 40 4.39 0.14 -11.00
C LEU A 40 3.74 1.22 -10.14
N ASN A 41 3.33 2.33 -10.76
CA ASN A 41 2.61 3.39 -10.08
C ASN A 41 1.19 2.93 -9.72
N THR A 42 0.89 2.87 -8.42
CA THR A 42 -0.42 2.41 -7.91
C THR A 42 -1.51 3.48 -7.95
N GLY A 43 -1.13 4.76 -8.11
CA GLY A 43 -2.02 5.92 -7.93
C GLY A 43 -2.39 6.20 -6.46
N ILE A 44 -1.98 5.35 -5.53
CA ILE A 44 -2.27 5.51 -4.10
C ILE A 44 -1.30 6.54 -3.52
N THR A 45 -1.82 7.69 -3.14
CA THR A 45 -1.03 8.74 -2.48
C THR A 45 -1.16 8.61 -0.96
N LEU A 46 -0.01 8.52 -0.28
CA LEU A 46 0.09 8.38 1.16
C LEU A 46 0.74 9.62 1.76
N SER A 47 0.27 10.01 2.95
CA SER A 47 0.99 10.94 3.82
C SER A 47 2.03 10.18 4.63
N ALA A 48 3.14 10.85 5.01
CA ALA A 48 4.11 10.26 5.93
C ALA A 48 3.41 9.83 7.24
N ASN A 49 3.78 8.65 7.76
CA ASN A 49 3.17 7.98 8.91
C ASN A 49 1.72 7.51 8.74
N GLN A 50 1.12 7.63 7.55
CA GLN A 50 -0.16 7.00 7.27
C GLN A 50 -0.02 5.48 7.26
N VAL A 51 -0.89 4.79 7.98
CA VAL A 51 -0.86 3.32 8.05
C VAL A 51 -1.52 2.72 6.81
N PHE A 52 -0.83 1.78 6.19
CA PHE A 52 -1.32 0.97 5.09
C PHE A 52 -0.76 -0.45 5.21
N SER A 53 -1.33 -1.37 4.45
CA SER A 53 -0.83 -2.74 4.33
C SER A 53 -0.72 -3.16 2.87
N VAL A 54 0.20 -4.10 2.63
CA VAL A 54 0.38 -4.77 1.35
C VAL A 54 0.47 -6.26 1.62
N THR A 55 -0.25 -7.07 0.85
CA THR A 55 -0.18 -8.53 0.92
C THR A 55 -0.05 -9.13 -0.46
N ALA A 56 0.82 -10.13 -0.60
CA ALA A 56 0.92 -11.00 -1.77
C ALA A 56 0.79 -12.46 -1.33
N ALA A 57 0.26 -13.32 -2.19
CA ALA A 57 0.09 -14.73 -1.85
C ALA A 57 1.46 -15.42 -1.74
N THR A 58 1.58 -16.38 -0.81
CA THR A 58 2.86 -17.05 -0.54
C THR A 58 3.26 -18.05 -1.64
N ASP A 59 2.28 -18.48 -2.43
CA ASP A 59 2.37 -19.41 -3.56
C ASP A 59 2.35 -18.70 -4.92
N ASP A 60 2.27 -17.37 -4.96
CA ASP A 60 2.35 -16.58 -6.19
C ASP A 60 3.83 -16.29 -6.51
N LEU A 61 4.34 -16.93 -7.57
CA LEU A 61 5.76 -16.97 -7.87
C LEU A 61 6.15 -16.14 -9.10
N TRP A 62 7.34 -15.58 -9.02
CA TRP A 62 8.03 -14.89 -10.11
C TRP A 62 9.52 -15.24 -10.11
N SER A 63 10.26 -14.83 -11.14
CA SER A 63 11.61 -15.33 -11.40
C SER A 63 12.63 -14.25 -11.74
N ALA A 64 13.82 -14.36 -11.14
CA ALA A 64 15.02 -13.56 -11.45
C ALA A 64 15.94 -14.27 -12.48
N GLY A 65 15.34 -15.06 -13.38
CA GLY A 65 16.06 -15.78 -14.43
C GLY A 65 16.17 -17.29 -14.21
N PRO A 66 17.22 -17.93 -14.77
CA PRO A 66 17.35 -19.38 -14.76
C PRO A 66 17.29 -20.00 -13.35
N LEU A 67 16.89 -21.26 -13.27
CA LEU A 67 16.85 -22.00 -12.01
C LEU A 67 18.17 -21.89 -11.24
N PRO A 68 18.14 -21.85 -9.90
CA PRO A 68 16.97 -21.89 -9.03
C PRO A 68 16.56 -20.48 -8.54
N ARG A 69 16.09 -19.60 -9.43
CA ARG A 69 15.74 -18.20 -9.12
C ARG A 69 14.25 -17.87 -9.11
N TRP A 70 13.41 -18.81 -8.71
CA TRP A 70 11.99 -18.57 -8.42
C TRP A 70 11.79 -18.26 -6.94
N SER A 71 10.93 -17.29 -6.64
CA SER A 71 10.53 -16.93 -5.28
C SER A 71 9.13 -16.35 -5.26
N ASN A 72 8.57 -16.21 -4.06
CA ASN A 72 7.43 -15.32 -3.84
C ASN A 72 7.93 -13.89 -3.54
N ALA A 73 7.05 -13.04 -3.02
CA ALA A 73 7.34 -11.66 -2.70
C ALA A 73 8.40 -11.45 -1.59
N ASP A 74 8.74 -12.45 -0.78
CA ASP A 74 9.82 -12.34 0.23
C ASP A 74 11.22 -12.44 -0.42
N GLY A 75 11.28 -12.90 -1.68
CA GLY A 75 12.49 -13.01 -2.47
C GLY A 75 13.24 -14.33 -2.28
N LEU A 76 14.44 -14.37 -2.85
CA LEU A 76 15.35 -15.51 -2.92
C LEU A 76 16.10 -15.70 -1.61
N VAL A 77 15.38 -16.18 -0.58
CA VAL A 77 15.88 -16.29 0.80
C VAL A 77 16.12 -17.72 1.27
N ALA A 78 15.53 -18.71 0.61
CA ALA A 78 15.58 -20.11 1.02
C ALA A 78 15.38 -21.06 -0.16
N SER A 79 15.62 -22.36 0.07
CA SER A 79 15.26 -23.39 -0.91
C SER A 79 13.76 -23.45 -1.11
N LEU A 80 13.32 -23.38 -2.37
CA LEU A 80 11.93 -23.57 -2.80
C LEU A 80 11.88 -24.74 -3.79
N PHE A 81 10.88 -25.59 -3.68
CA PHE A 81 10.68 -26.74 -4.55
C PHE A 81 9.39 -26.60 -5.33
N ALA A 82 9.43 -26.94 -6.61
CA ALA A 82 8.26 -26.96 -7.46
C ALA A 82 7.24 -27.99 -6.95
N THR A 83 5.98 -27.63 -7.02
CA THR A 83 4.79 -28.44 -6.76
C THR A 83 4.37 -29.27 -7.98
N GLY A 84 4.95 -28.98 -9.16
CA GLY A 84 4.55 -29.60 -10.43
C GLY A 84 3.35 -28.93 -11.10
N SER A 85 2.72 -27.95 -10.44
CA SER A 85 1.60 -27.16 -10.98
C SER A 85 1.72 -25.65 -10.71
N ASP A 86 2.85 -25.21 -10.13
CA ASP A 86 3.15 -23.79 -9.92
C ASP A 86 3.64 -23.11 -11.21
N GLU A 87 3.88 -21.81 -11.11
CA GLU A 87 4.25 -20.92 -12.20
C GLU A 87 5.60 -21.27 -12.84
N SER A 88 6.48 -22.01 -12.13
CA SER A 88 7.79 -22.38 -12.66
C SER A 88 7.73 -23.36 -13.83
N GLY A 89 6.61 -24.09 -13.95
CA GLY A 89 6.42 -25.16 -14.93
C GLY A 89 7.39 -26.34 -14.75
N GLN A 90 8.12 -26.40 -13.64
CA GLN A 90 9.07 -27.48 -13.36
C GLN A 90 8.39 -28.72 -12.77
N PRO A 91 8.94 -29.93 -12.96
CA PRO A 91 8.44 -31.14 -12.32
C PRO A 91 8.45 -31.02 -10.78
N LEU A 92 7.49 -31.68 -10.13
CA LEU A 92 7.41 -31.79 -8.67
C LEU A 92 8.77 -32.16 -8.05
N ASN A 93 9.13 -31.50 -6.95
CA ASN A 93 10.39 -31.65 -6.20
C ASN A 93 11.65 -31.13 -6.92
N THR A 94 11.52 -30.46 -8.06
CA THR A 94 12.65 -29.70 -8.64
C THR A 94 12.95 -28.51 -7.76
N GLN A 95 14.21 -28.27 -7.37
CA GLN A 95 14.57 -27.06 -6.66
C GLN A 95 14.48 -25.86 -7.62
N ILE A 96 13.58 -24.93 -7.31
CA ILE A 96 13.32 -23.74 -8.12
C ILE A 96 13.75 -22.44 -7.46
N GLY A 97 13.94 -22.43 -6.14
CA GLY A 97 14.46 -21.28 -5.38
C GLY A 97 15.68 -21.65 -4.54
N ALA A 98 16.52 -20.67 -4.25
CA ALA A 98 17.62 -20.76 -3.29
C ALA A 98 17.88 -19.38 -2.65
N ASN A 99 18.77 -19.32 -1.65
CA ASN A 99 19.23 -18.05 -1.10
C ASN A 99 20.27 -17.41 -2.03
N PHE A 100 20.01 -16.18 -2.50
CA PHE A 100 20.93 -15.42 -3.38
C PHE A 100 21.51 -14.15 -2.70
N GLY A 101 21.25 -13.97 -1.41
CA GLY A 101 21.70 -12.80 -0.67
C GLY A 101 20.90 -11.53 -0.99
N LEU A 102 21.53 -10.37 -0.76
CA LEU A 102 20.89 -9.07 -0.84
C LEU A 102 21.36 -8.29 -2.06
N TRP A 103 20.42 -7.62 -2.72
CA TRP A 103 20.68 -6.57 -3.70
C TRP A 103 20.65 -5.20 -3.02
N ASN A 104 21.66 -4.39 -3.30
CA ASN A 104 21.85 -3.06 -2.71
C ASN A 104 21.65 -1.99 -3.77
N GLN A 105 20.61 -1.17 -3.60
CA GLN A 105 20.29 -0.08 -4.53
C GLN A 105 19.46 0.97 -3.81
N ASN A 106 19.62 2.25 -4.16
CA ASN A 106 18.82 3.36 -3.62
C ASN A 106 18.74 3.36 -2.08
N SER A 107 19.85 3.04 -1.41
CA SER A 107 19.96 2.95 0.06
C SER A 107 19.12 1.85 0.73
N LEU A 108 18.51 0.95 -0.05
CA LEU A 108 17.87 -0.26 0.45
C LEU A 108 18.77 -1.49 0.20
N SER A 109 18.88 -2.34 1.20
CA SER A 109 19.44 -3.69 1.10
C SER A 109 18.31 -4.69 1.33
N ALA A 110 17.92 -5.43 0.30
CA ALA A 110 16.80 -6.37 0.35
C ALA A 110 17.11 -7.61 -0.50
N PRO A 111 16.47 -8.76 -0.23
CA PRO A 111 16.70 -9.98 -1.00
C PRO A 111 16.43 -9.77 -2.49
N TYR A 112 17.21 -10.45 -3.34
CA TYR A 112 16.89 -10.56 -4.77
C TYR A 112 15.49 -11.15 -4.95
N GLY A 113 14.72 -10.62 -5.90
CA GLY A 113 13.35 -11.07 -6.20
C GLY A 113 12.30 -10.72 -5.15
N ALA A 114 12.62 -9.83 -4.19
CA ALA A 114 11.64 -9.37 -3.22
C ALA A 114 10.71 -8.28 -3.79
N LEU A 115 9.50 -8.18 -3.26
CA LEU A 115 8.60 -7.06 -3.50
C LEU A 115 9.02 -5.86 -2.66
N VAL A 116 9.27 -4.74 -3.33
CA VAL A 116 9.73 -3.49 -2.72
C VAL A 116 8.77 -2.35 -3.03
N GLY A 117 8.50 -1.54 -2.01
CA GLY A 117 7.74 -0.31 -2.13
C GLY A 117 8.66 0.90 -2.25
N GLU A 118 8.19 1.93 -2.93
CA GLU A 118 8.82 3.24 -2.99
C GLU A 118 7.80 4.34 -2.71
N LEU A 119 8.18 5.29 -1.86
CA LEU A 119 7.42 6.48 -1.54
C LEU A 119 8.36 7.68 -1.47
N GLY A 120 8.16 8.67 -2.35
CA GLY A 120 8.90 9.93 -2.29
C GLY A 120 10.42 9.77 -2.35
N GLY A 121 10.90 8.79 -3.11
CA GLY A 121 12.31 8.40 -3.24
C GLY A 121 12.82 7.46 -2.16
N THR A 122 11.99 7.07 -1.19
CA THR A 122 12.36 6.16 -0.10
C THR A 122 11.91 4.75 -0.42
N PHE A 123 12.87 3.83 -0.54
CA PHE A 123 12.63 2.41 -0.82
C PHE A 123 12.57 1.61 0.48
N PHE A 124 11.67 0.64 0.55
CA PHE A 124 11.48 -0.23 1.72
C PHE A 124 10.94 -1.60 1.34
N LEU A 125 11.32 -2.63 2.10
CA LEU A 125 10.87 -4.00 1.87
C LEU A 125 9.38 -4.14 2.22
N LEU A 126 8.60 -4.71 1.29
CA LEU A 126 7.20 -5.09 1.52
C LEU A 126 7.08 -6.58 1.83
N GLY A 127 7.72 -7.44 1.03
CA GLY A 127 7.59 -8.89 1.18
C GLY A 127 6.19 -9.40 0.86
N THR A 128 5.88 -10.62 1.31
CA THR A 128 4.54 -11.21 1.23
C THR A 128 3.52 -10.51 2.12
N SER A 129 3.96 -9.85 3.19
CA SER A 129 3.10 -9.14 4.13
C SER A 129 3.79 -7.95 4.76
N PHE A 130 3.25 -6.76 4.49
CA PHE A 130 3.63 -5.51 5.13
C PHE A 130 2.40 -4.88 5.80
N SER A 131 2.58 -4.37 7.01
CA SER A 131 1.59 -3.51 7.67
C SER A 131 2.33 -2.52 8.54
N GLY A 132 2.25 -1.24 8.21
CA GLY A 132 3.03 -0.23 8.91
C GLY A 132 2.80 1.20 8.43
N PRO A 133 3.46 2.16 9.07
CA PRO A 133 3.44 3.55 8.66
C PRO A 133 4.21 3.75 7.35
N ALA A 134 3.68 4.59 6.47
CA ALA A 134 4.39 5.09 5.29
C ALA A 134 5.66 5.86 5.71
N PRO A 135 6.86 5.45 5.25
CA PRO A 135 8.13 6.08 5.66
C PRO A 135 8.30 7.50 5.10
N ALA A 136 7.57 7.84 4.04
CA ALA A 136 7.56 9.15 3.41
C ALA A 136 6.17 9.43 2.81
N ALA A 137 5.91 10.69 2.47
CA ALA A 137 4.76 11.07 1.68
C ALA A 137 5.05 10.89 0.19
N GLY A 138 4.06 10.46 -0.59
CA GLY A 138 4.21 10.28 -2.03
C GLY A 138 3.18 9.33 -2.62
N THR A 139 3.31 9.05 -3.92
CA THR A 139 2.53 8.00 -4.58
C THR A 139 3.29 6.68 -4.47
N LEU A 140 2.63 5.63 -3.97
CA LEU A 140 3.24 4.32 -3.80
C LEU A 140 3.56 3.70 -5.16
N SER A 141 4.81 3.36 -5.37
CA SER A 141 5.26 2.55 -6.51
C SER A 141 5.70 1.16 -6.03
N LEU A 142 5.42 0.12 -6.81
CA LEU A 142 5.80 -1.26 -6.52
C LEU A 142 6.90 -1.74 -7.48
N TYR A 143 7.89 -2.44 -6.94
CA TYR A 143 9.05 -2.93 -7.68
C TYR A 143 9.32 -4.42 -7.42
N TYR A 144 9.81 -5.08 -8.47
CA TYR A 144 10.58 -6.31 -8.36
C TYR A 144 12.05 -5.97 -8.07
N TRP A 145 12.58 -6.43 -6.94
CA TRP A 145 13.91 -6.01 -6.50
C TRP A 145 15.03 -6.90 -7.06
N ASP A 146 15.74 -6.41 -8.08
CA ASP A 146 16.79 -7.19 -8.73
C ASP A 146 17.78 -6.31 -9.51
N SER A 147 18.94 -6.87 -9.85
CA SER A 147 20.05 -6.21 -10.53
C SER A 147 19.99 -6.29 -12.07
N ASN A 148 19.12 -7.14 -12.63
CA ASN A 148 18.98 -7.28 -14.08
C ASN A 148 17.55 -7.64 -14.50
N SER A 149 16.82 -6.74 -15.15
CA SER A 149 15.47 -7.08 -15.68
C SER A 149 15.44 -8.05 -16.86
N GLY A 150 16.58 -8.27 -17.53
CA GLY A 150 16.64 -8.93 -18.82
C GLY A 150 16.30 -10.41 -18.81
N ASP A 151 16.52 -11.09 -17.70
CA ASP A 151 16.17 -12.50 -17.48
C ASP A 151 14.94 -12.68 -16.56
N ASN A 152 14.33 -11.60 -16.11
CA ASN A 152 13.21 -11.68 -15.18
C ASN A 152 11.92 -12.11 -15.89
N SER A 153 11.10 -12.90 -15.20
CA SER A 153 9.85 -13.41 -15.77
C SER A 153 8.78 -13.65 -14.71
N GLY A 154 7.52 -13.72 -15.14
CA GLY A 154 6.36 -13.83 -14.26
C GLY A 154 5.92 -12.50 -13.63
N SER A 155 4.91 -12.59 -12.78
CA SER A 155 4.29 -11.46 -12.08
C SER A 155 3.57 -11.96 -10.85
N ILE A 156 3.47 -11.14 -9.81
CA ILE A 156 2.64 -11.42 -8.63
C ILE A 156 1.50 -10.40 -8.49
N ALA A 157 0.45 -10.76 -7.78
CA ALA A 157 -0.63 -9.89 -7.37
C ALA A 157 -0.38 -9.32 -5.95
N ALA A 158 -0.22 -8.01 -5.86
CA ALA A 158 -0.10 -7.28 -4.60
C ALA A 158 -1.42 -6.57 -4.25
N ASP A 159 -2.08 -6.99 -3.17
CA ASP A 159 -3.24 -6.32 -2.59
C ASP A 159 -2.77 -5.21 -1.63
N VAL A 160 -3.07 -3.96 -1.97
CA VAL A 160 -2.74 -2.78 -1.18
C VAL A 160 -3.99 -2.25 -0.51
N ARG A 161 -3.94 -2.06 0.81
CA ARG A 161 -5.03 -1.49 1.62
C ARG A 161 -4.56 -0.27 2.37
N VAL A 162 -5.32 0.81 2.28
CA VAL A 162 -5.06 2.03 3.05
C VAL A 162 -6.14 2.20 4.11
N GLY A 163 -5.73 2.21 5.38
CA GLY A 163 -6.64 2.48 6.49
C GLY A 163 -7.12 3.93 6.42
N SER A 164 -8.43 4.14 6.61
CA SER A 164 -8.98 5.47 6.79
C SER A 164 -8.40 6.10 8.06
N GLN A 165 -7.41 6.98 7.96
CA GLN A 165 -7.12 7.89 9.06
C GLN A 165 -8.28 8.88 9.15
N ALA A 166 -9.05 8.80 10.23
CA ALA A 166 -9.92 9.91 10.62
C ALA A 166 -9.01 11.09 10.94
N VAL A 167 -8.88 12.02 9.99
CA VAL A 167 -8.24 13.32 10.24
C VAL A 167 -9.03 13.99 11.38
N PRO A 168 -8.42 14.35 12.52
CA PRO A 168 -9.07 15.21 13.48
C PRO A 168 -9.29 16.56 12.80
N GLU A 169 -10.52 16.85 12.37
CA GLU A 169 -10.89 18.10 11.73
C GLU A 169 -10.87 19.24 12.77
N PRO A 170 -9.87 20.15 12.81
CA PRO A 170 -9.97 21.36 13.64
C PRO A 170 -11.19 22.20 13.25
N MET A 171 -11.66 22.05 12.01
CA MET A 171 -12.88 22.67 11.49
C MET A 171 -14.15 22.16 12.19
N ALA A 172 -14.24 20.86 12.52
CA ALA A 172 -15.40 20.31 13.23
C ALA A 172 -15.52 20.85 14.66
N LEU A 173 -14.39 21.04 15.35
CA LEU A 173 -14.35 21.70 16.67
C LEU A 173 -14.67 23.20 16.57
N SER A 174 -14.19 23.88 15.53
CA SER A 174 -14.50 25.31 15.31
C SER A 174 -15.99 25.54 15.00
N LEU A 175 -16.62 24.63 14.24
CA LEU A 175 -18.04 24.69 13.90
C LEU A 175 -18.92 24.30 15.10
N ALA A 176 -18.50 23.32 15.91
CA ALA A 176 -19.13 23.02 17.21
C ALA A 176 -19.02 24.21 18.17
N GLY A 177 -17.87 24.90 18.19
CA GLY A 177 -17.66 26.13 18.95
C GLY A 177 -18.62 27.25 18.51
N LEU A 178 -18.73 27.49 17.20
CA LEU A 178 -19.66 28.48 16.64
C LEU A 178 -21.13 28.15 16.95
N ALA A 179 -21.52 26.87 16.89
CA ALA A 179 -22.86 26.42 17.26
C ALA A 179 -23.17 26.68 18.75
N LEU A 180 -22.21 26.43 19.65
CA LEU A 180 -22.33 26.73 21.08
C LEU A 180 -22.41 28.24 21.36
N PHE A 181 -21.63 29.06 20.64
CA PHE A 181 -21.71 30.52 20.72
C PHE A 181 -23.07 31.07 20.26
N ALA A 182 -23.61 30.55 19.16
CA ALA A 182 -24.94 30.93 18.66
C ALA A 182 -26.07 30.53 19.64
N LEU A 183 -25.96 29.37 20.28
CA LEU A 183 -26.88 28.93 21.33
C LEU A 183 -26.78 29.80 22.60
N GLY A 184 -25.58 30.29 22.95
CA GLY A 184 -25.37 31.21 24.07
C GLY A 184 -26.02 32.58 23.87
N PHE A 185 -25.99 33.14 22.66
CA PHE A 185 -26.62 34.42 22.35
C PHE A 185 -28.15 34.34 22.23
N SER A 186 -28.70 33.20 21.79
CA SER A 186 -30.16 33.02 21.66
C SER A 186 -30.89 32.97 23.01
N ARG A 187 -30.18 32.74 24.12
CA ARG A 187 -30.76 32.76 25.49
C ARG A 187 -30.86 34.14 26.13
N ARG A 188 -30.28 35.21 25.54
CA ARG A 188 -30.27 36.56 26.15
C ARG A 188 -31.46 37.46 25.80
N LYS A 189 -32.45 37.00 25.03
CA LYS A 189 -33.68 37.77 24.78
C LYS A 189 -34.88 37.18 25.52
N ARG A 190 -34.87 37.29 26.85
CA ARG A 190 -36.07 37.30 27.71
C ARG A 190 -35.82 38.21 28.92
N ILE A 191 -36.01 39.52 28.72
CA ILE A 191 -36.56 40.46 29.68
C ILE A 191 -37.59 41.27 28.91
#